data_AF-A0A1E7FNN5-F1
#
_entry.id   AF-A0A1E7FNN5-F1
#
_cell.length_a   1.000
_cell.length_b   1.000
_cell.length_c   1.000
_cell.angle_alpha   90.00
_cell.angle_beta   90.00
_cell.angle_gamma   90.00
#
_symmetry.space_group_name_H-M   'P 1'
#
loop_
_entity.id
_entity.type
_entity.pdbx_description
1 polymer ?
#
loop_
_entity_poly.entity_id
_entity_poly.type
_entity_poly.pdbx_seq_one_letter_code
_entity_poly.pdbx_strand_id
1 'polypeptide(L)'
;MSGSTKRTISVGLPTEMIDWLDVSTKSQSLPNQSKAVRCCINCIALGDVKMIIVDDDDDDDDDDDGEKQSNNSICDYRAVNIELATEQVKWIDSIITRTVVRSVMKACMKADEAVVFGVIRCKSKVTTCDGAKEAIDLLSKRYGEDNVIVKEEIRLL
;
A
#
# COMPACT_ATOMS: atom_id res chain seq x y z
N MET A 1 26.24 4.05 3.29
CA MET A 1 24.89 3.44 3.17
C MET A 1 24.00 4.04 4.25
N SER A 2 23.23 5.08 3.94
CA SER A 2 22.33 5.68 4.93
C SER A 2 21.01 4.92 4.89
N GLY A 3 20.86 3.92 5.75
CA GLY A 3 19.58 3.24 5.94
C GLY A 3 18.59 4.26 6.48
N SER A 4 17.65 4.71 5.64
CA SER A 4 16.63 5.66 6.08
C SER A 4 15.90 5.08 7.28
N THR A 5 15.88 5.81 8.39
CA THR A 5 15.17 5.42 9.61
C THR A 5 13.73 5.03 9.25
N LYS A 6 13.35 3.80 9.61
CA LYS A 6 11.97 3.34 9.48
C LYS A 6 11.27 3.51 10.82
N ARG A 7 9.98 3.83 10.77
CA ARG A 7 9.09 3.87 11.93
C ARG A 7 8.06 2.77 11.80
N THR A 8 7.84 2.02 12.87
CA THR A 8 6.77 1.02 12.92
C THR A 8 5.49 1.70 13.40
N ILE A 9 4.41 1.49 12.67
CA ILE A 9 3.06 1.88 13.07
C ILE A 9 2.20 0.62 13.21
N SER A 10 1.23 0.63 14.12
CA SER A 10 0.25 -0.46 14.26
C SER A 10 -1.07 0.00 13.66
N VAL A 11 -1.63 -0.80 12.75
CA VAL A 11 -2.85 -0.48 12.01
C VAL A 11 -3.81 -1.65 12.08
N GLY A 12 -5.08 -1.39 12.42
CA GLY A 12 -6.15 -2.40 12.33
C GLY A 12 -6.62 -2.55 10.89
N LEU A 13 -6.43 -3.75 10.31
CA LEU A 13 -6.85 -4.08 8.95
C LEU A 13 -7.83 -5.26 8.95
N PRO A 14 -8.86 -5.26 8.06
CA PRO A 14 -9.69 -6.43 7.82
C PRO A 14 -8.85 -7.63 7.37
N THR A 15 -9.26 -8.83 7.77
CA THR A 15 -8.57 -10.09 7.42
C THR A 15 -8.36 -10.24 5.91
N GLU A 16 -9.34 -9.84 5.09
CA GLU A 16 -9.22 -9.83 3.62
C GLU A 16 -8.04 -8.98 3.09
N MET A 17 -7.75 -7.84 3.72
CA MET A 17 -6.64 -6.98 3.32
C MET A 17 -5.29 -7.59 3.74
N ILE A 18 -5.28 -8.30 4.86
CA ILE A 18 -4.10 -9.01 5.37
C ILE A 18 -3.78 -10.19 4.46
N ASP A 19 -4.78 -10.97 4.10
CA ASP A 19 -4.64 -12.10 3.18
C ASP A 19 -4.16 -11.61 1.80
N TRP A 20 -4.72 -10.51 1.31
CA TRP A 20 -4.23 -9.87 0.08
C TRP A 20 -2.77 -9.44 0.21
N LEU A 21 -2.38 -8.81 1.32
CA LEU A 21 -0.98 -8.43 1.58
C LEU A 21 -0.05 -9.64 1.57
N ASP A 22 -0.45 -10.76 2.15
CA ASP A 22 0.33 -12.00 2.14
C ASP A 22 0.49 -12.60 0.75
N VAL A 23 -0.62 -12.67 0.00
CA VAL A 23 -0.62 -13.17 -1.37
C VAL A 23 0.24 -12.28 -2.26
N SER A 24 0.03 -10.97 -2.24
CA SER A 24 0.80 -10.02 -3.05
C SER A 24 2.27 -9.97 -2.62
N THR A 25 2.59 -10.06 -1.32
CA THR A 25 3.98 -10.13 -0.86
C THR A 25 4.69 -11.35 -1.45
N LYS A 26 4.05 -12.51 -1.42
CA LYS A 26 4.62 -13.76 -1.96
C LYS A 26 4.70 -13.73 -3.49
N SER A 27 3.61 -13.38 -4.17
CA SER A 27 3.57 -13.31 -5.64
C SER A 27 4.62 -12.34 -6.16
N GLN A 28 4.79 -11.20 -5.49
CA GLN A 28 5.75 -10.15 -5.83
C GLN A 28 7.16 -10.36 -5.25
N SER A 29 7.41 -11.50 -4.60
CA SER A 29 8.71 -11.84 -3.99
C SER A 29 9.26 -10.71 -3.10
N LEU A 30 8.36 -10.00 -2.41
CA LEU A 30 8.70 -8.93 -1.51
C LEU A 30 9.18 -9.51 -0.17
N PRO A 31 10.10 -8.83 0.51
CA PRO A 31 10.67 -9.34 1.76
C PRO A 31 9.65 -9.43 2.90
N ASN A 32 8.60 -8.58 2.89
CA ASN A 32 7.54 -8.58 3.90
C ASN A 32 6.34 -7.71 3.46
N GLN A 33 5.22 -7.87 4.16
CA GLN A 33 4.00 -7.06 4.00
C GLN A 33 4.27 -5.56 4.11
N SER A 34 5.21 -5.14 4.99
CA SER A 34 5.57 -3.72 5.11
C SER A 34 6.09 -3.16 3.79
N LYS A 35 6.80 -3.94 2.97
CA LYS A 35 7.22 -3.50 1.65
C LYS A 35 6.03 -3.33 0.71
N ALA A 36 5.06 -4.25 0.72
CA ALA A 36 3.85 -4.13 -0.09
C ALA A 36 3.06 -2.86 0.26
N VAL A 37 2.83 -2.59 1.55
CA VAL A 37 2.14 -1.36 2.00
C VAL A 37 2.90 -0.11 1.55
N ARG A 38 4.23 -0.09 1.66
CA ARG A 38 5.04 1.03 1.18
C ARG A 38 4.91 1.24 -0.34
N CYS A 39 4.76 0.17 -1.12
CA CYS A 39 4.50 0.28 -2.56
C CYS A 39 3.13 0.92 -2.82
N CYS A 40 2.12 0.57 -2.04
CA CYS A 40 0.79 1.17 -2.12
C CYS A 40 0.78 2.66 -1.77
N ILE A 41 1.40 3.04 -0.65
CA ILE A 41 1.51 4.44 -0.25
C ILE A 41 2.18 5.26 -1.36
N ASN A 42 3.30 4.77 -1.90
CA ASN A 42 3.99 5.48 -2.97
C ASN A 42 3.16 5.57 -4.26
N CYS A 43 2.36 4.54 -4.57
CA CYS A 43 1.49 4.54 -5.76
C CYS A 43 0.48 5.68 -5.67
N ILE A 44 -0.15 5.84 -4.51
CA ILE A 44 -1.16 6.87 -4.29
C ILE A 44 -0.53 8.25 -4.15
N ALA A 45 0.55 8.36 -3.36
CA ALA A 45 1.26 9.63 -3.16
C ALA A 45 1.83 10.23 -4.46
N LEU A 46 2.12 9.38 -5.46
CA LEU A 46 2.61 9.81 -6.76
C LEU A 46 1.51 9.97 -7.82
N GLY A 47 0.25 9.78 -7.44
CA GLY A 47 -0.90 9.94 -8.32
C GLY A 47 -1.10 8.80 -9.33
N ASP A 48 -0.43 7.66 -9.17
CA ASP A 48 -0.59 6.49 -10.04
C ASP A 48 -1.93 5.78 -9.79
N VAL A 49 -2.41 5.83 -8.55
CA VAL A 49 -3.73 5.31 -8.14
C VAL A 49 -4.45 6.39 -7.34
N LYS A 50 -5.72 6.60 -7.63
CA LYS A 50 -6.56 7.52 -6.87
C LYS A 50 -6.91 6.90 -5.52
N MET A 51 -6.62 7.62 -4.44
CA MET A 51 -7.03 7.22 -3.09
C MET A 51 -8.55 7.08 -3.01
N ILE A 52 -9.02 6.01 -2.36
CA ILE A 52 -10.43 5.83 -2.03
C ILE A 52 -10.58 6.20 -0.57
N ILE A 53 -11.18 7.36 -0.29
CA ILE A 53 -11.53 7.75 1.08
C ILE A 53 -12.66 6.82 1.50
N VAL A 54 -12.40 6.01 2.53
CA VAL A 54 -13.46 5.32 3.27
C VAL A 54 -13.86 6.26 4.39
N ASP A 55 -15.01 6.90 4.25
CA ASP A 55 -15.69 7.52 5.37
C ASP A 55 -16.15 6.36 6.26
N ASP A 56 -15.61 6.25 7.48
CA ASP A 56 -16.09 5.32 8.51
C ASP A 56 -17.40 5.89 9.10
N ASP A 57 -18.35 6.32 8.25
CA ASP A 57 -19.70 6.78 8.66
C ASP A 57 -20.66 5.57 8.82
N ASP A 58 -20.15 4.42 9.28
CA ASP A 58 -20.95 3.27 9.73
C ASP A 58 -20.78 3.08 11.26
N ASP A 59 -20.59 4.16 12.02
CA ASP A 59 -21.00 4.21 13.43
C ASP A 59 -22.51 4.51 13.45
N ASP A 60 -23.32 3.59 12.91
CA ASP A 60 -24.77 3.56 13.14
C ASP A 60 -24.99 3.16 14.62
N ASP A 61 -24.87 4.15 15.51
CA ASP A 61 -25.56 4.17 16.80
C ASP A 61 -27.08 4.28 16.53
N ASP A 62 -27.68 3.24 15.93
CA ASP A 62 -29.13 3.07 15.87
C ASP A 62 -29.56 2.04 16.92
N ASP A 63 -29.96 2.58 18.07
CA ASP A 63 -30.91 1.95 18.99
C ASP A 63 -32.20 1.63 18.21
N ASP A 64 -32.29 0.47 17.55
CA ASP A 64 -33.60 -0.04 17.09
C ASP A 64 -33.74 -1.55 17.24
N ASP A 65 -34.76 -1.90 18.01
CA ASP A 65 -35.18 -3.21 18.48
C ASP A 65 -35.85 -3.96 17.32
N GLY A 66 -35.11 -4.84 16.65
CA GLY A 66 -35.66 -5.61 15.54
C GLY A 66 -34.80 -6.78 15.09
N GLU A 67 -35.15 -7.98 15.55
CA GLU A 67 -34.65 -9.26 15.05
C GLU A 67 -34.78 -9.37 13.52
N LYS A 68 -33.75 -8.95 12.81
CA LYS A 68 -33.39 -9.50 11.50
C LYS A 68 -32.01 -10.08 11.65
N GLN A 69 -31.89 -11.38 11.34
CA GLN A 69 -30.61 -12.03 11.08
C GLN A 69 -29.94 -11.30 9.90
N SER A 70 -29.29 -10.19 10.22
CA SER A 70 -28.26 -9.61 9.40
C SER A 70 -27.17 -10.66 9.35
N ASN A 71 -26.80 -11.08 8.15
CA ASN A 71 -25.57 -11.83 7.95
C ASN A 71 -24.44 -10.87 8.29
N ASN A 72 -24.21 -10.69 9.60
CA ASN A 72 -23.14 -9.93 10.19
C ASN A 72 -21.87 -10.65 9.77
N SER A 73 -21.36 -10.28 8.59
CA SER A 73 -19.96 -10.49 8.27
C SER A 73 -19.22 -9.58 9.23
N ILE A 74 -19.00 -10.08 10.45
CA ILE A 74 -18.10 -9.46 11.42
C ILE A 74 -16.80 -9.29 10.65
N CYS A 75 -16.50 -8.05 10.26
CA CYS A 75 -15.27 -7.74 9.58
C CYS A 75 -14.18 -7.95 10.64
N ASP A 76 -13.53 -9.12 10.66
CA ASP A 76 -12.50 -9.45 11.63
C ASP A 76 -11.29 -8.54 11.35
N TYR A 77 -11.11 -7.54 12.21
CA TYR A 77 -9.98 -6.63 12.17
C TYR A 77 -8.83 -7.18 13.00
N ARG A 78 -7.62 -7.18 12.43
CA ARG A 78 -6.41 -7.53 13.17
C ARG A 78 -5.38 -6.40 13.10
N ALA A 79 -4.69 -6.19 14.20
CA ALA A 79 -3.60 -5.24 14.27
C ALA A 79 -2.38 -5.81 13.52
N VAL A 80 -1.88 -5.04 12.55
CA VAL A 80 -0.67 -5.36 11.79
C VAL A 80 0.37 -4.27 12.03
N ASN A 81 1.61 -4.70 12.30
CA ASN A 81 2.74 -3.80 12.46
C ASN A 81 3.41 -3.56 11.12
N ILE A 82 3.43 -2.30 10.68
CA ILE A 82 3.92 -1.89 9.36
C ILE A 82 5.11 -0.95 9.55
N GLU A 83 6.24 -1.31 8.97
CA GLU A 83 7.41 -0.43 8.90
C GLU A 83 7.28 0.54 7.72
N LEU A 84 7.27 1.84 8.01
CA LEU A 84 7.24 2.89 7.00
C LEU A 84 8.52 3.72 7.00
N ALA A 85 8.89 4.24 5.84
CA ALA A 85 9.97 5.22 5.75
C ALA A 85 9.49 6.57 6.31
N THR A 86 10.39 7.39 6.87
CA THR A 86 10.05 8.71 7.45
C THR A 86 9.20 9.58 6.52
N GLU A 87 9.53 9.65 5.23
CA GLU A 87 8.78 10.47 4.28
C GLU A 87 7.35 9.95 4.05
N GLN A 88 7.13 8.65 4.16
CA GLN A 88 5.79 8.06 4.06
C GLN A 88 4.97 8.34 5.32
N VAL A 89 5.61 8.33 6.49
CA VAL A 89 4.96 8.74 7.74
C VAL A 89 4.55 10.21 7.66
N LYS A 90 5.44 11.10 7.21
CA LYS A 90 5.12 12.51 7.00
C LYS A 90 3.97 12.71 6.01
N TRP A 91 3.97 11.95 4.90
CA TRP A 91 2.88 11.99 3.94
C TRP A 91 1.56 11.55 4.56
N ILE A 92 1.55 10.45 5.33
CA ILE A 92 0.35 10.01 6.07
C ILE A 92 -0.10 11.08 7.05
N ASP A 93 0.80 11.64 7.86
CA ASP A 93 0.52 12.67 8.86
C ASP A 93 -0.01 13.97 8.23
N SER A 94 0.30 14.22 6.95
CA SER A 94 -0.23 15.36 6.20
C SER A 94 -1.68 15.17 5.75
N ILE A 95 -2.19 13.93 5.76
CA ILE A 95 -3.57 13.62 5.37
C ILE A 95 -4.42 13.55 6.64
N ILE A 96 -5.58 14.21 6.62
CA ILE A 96 -6.40 14.45 7.81
C ILE A 96 -7.15 13.19 8.31
N THR A 97 -7.15 12.08 7.56
CA THR A 97 -7.91 10.87 7.93
C THR A 97 -7.11 9.89 8.80
N ARG A 98 -7.74 9.37 9.86
CA ARG A 98 -7.15 8.32 10.70
C ARG A 98 -7.06 6.97 9.98
N THR A 99 -7.79 6.82 8.88
CA THR A 99 -7.91 5.56 8.11
C THR A 99 -7.07 5.59 6.83
N VAL A 100 -6.09 6.51 6.69
CA VAL A 100 -5.25 6.65 5.49
C VAL A 100 -4.72 5.31 5.00
N VAL A 101 -4.14 4.50 5.88
CA VAL A 101 -3.55 3.22 5.48
C VAL A 101 -4.61 2.26 4.94
N ARG A 102 -5.80 2.20 5.56
CA ARG A 102 -6.91 1.37 5.09
C ARG A 102 -7.43 1.85 3.72
N SER A 103 -7.60 3.16 3.58
CA SER A 103 -7.97 3.84 2.32
C SER A 103 -6.97 3.54 1.20
N VAL A 104 -5.67 3.60 1.52
CA VAL A 104 -4.56 3.28 0.61
C VAL A 104 -4.64 1.83 0.16
N MET A 105 -4.82 0.91 1.11
CA MET A 105 -4.91 -0.53 0.83
C MET A 105 -6.12 -0.86 -0.04
N LYS A 106 -7.29 -0.32 0.27
CA LYS A 106 -8.52 -0.53 -0.50
C LYS A 106 -8.39 -0.04 -1.95
N ALA A 107 -7.74 1.09 -2.16
CA ALA A 107 -7.45 1.60 -3.50
C ALA A 107 -6.47 0.69 -4.26
N CYS A 108 -5.41 0.23 -3.60
CA CYS A 108 -4.44 -0.71 -4.17
C CYS A 108 -5.06 -2.04 -4.59
N MET A 109 -5.92 -2.62 -3.75
CA MET A 109 -6.59 -3.90 -4.04
C MET A 109 -7.50 -3.85 -5.27
N LYS A 110 -7.99 -2.64 -5.63
CA LYS A 110 -8.80 -2.42 -6.83
C LYS A 110 -7.98 -2.02 -8.05
N ALA A 111 -6.71 -1.66 -7.87
CA ALA A 111 -5.82 -1.30 -8.95
C ALA A 111 -5.18 -2.54 -9.58
N ASP A 112 -4.68 -2.38 -10.79
CA ASP A 112 -3.88 -3.42 -11.44
C ASP A 112 -2.57 -3.64 -10.64
N GLU A 113 -2.23 -4.89 -10.32
CA GLU A 113 -1.00 -5.23 -9.59
C GLU A 113 0.26 -4.72 -10.32
N ALA A 114 0.26 -4.68 -11.66
CA ALA A 114 1.36 -4.13 -12.44
C ALA A 114 1.53 -2.62 -12.21
N VAL A 115 0.45 -1.87 -11.99
CA VAL A 115 0.52 -0.44 -11.66
C VAL A 115 1.03 -0.22 -10.24
N VAL A 116 0.64 -1.08 -9.29
CA VAL A 116 1.05 -0.96 -7.88
C VAL A 116 2.51 -1.39 -7.68
N PHE A 117 2.89 -2.52 -8.26
CA PHE A 117 4.16 -3.21 -8.01
C PHE A 117 5.15 -3.18 -9.17
N GLY A 118 4.69 -3.00 -10.40
CA GLY A 118 5.52 -2.92 -11.61
C GLY A 118 6.19 -1.55 -11.81
N VAL A 119 5.87 -0.56 -10.98
CA VAL A 119 6.55 0.75 -10.99
C VAL A 119 7.82 0.70 -10.14
N ILE A 120 8.97 0.95 -10.78
CA ILE A 120 10.26 0.98 -10.09
C ILE A 120 10.54 2.37 -9.59
N ARG A 121 10.70 2.44 -8.27
CA ARG A 121 10.86 3.68 -7.53
C ARG A 121 12.27 3.76 -6.98
N CYS A 122 13.16 4.43 -7.70
CA CYS A 122 14.53 4.62 -7.28
C CYS A 122 14.74 6.04 -6.70
N LYS A 123 15.38 6.12 -5.53
CA LYS A 123 15.79 7.41 -4.94
C LYS A 123 16.99 8.04 -5.67
N SER A 124 17.77 7.21 -6.34
CA SER A 124 18.88 7.60 -7.21
C SER A 124 18.47 7.39 -8.68
N LYS A 125 19.33 7.77 -9.62
CA LYS A 125 19.12 7.41 -11.02
C LYS A 125 19.18 5.90 -11.17
N VAL A 126 18.23 5.31 -11.88
CA VAL A 126 18.20 3.88 -12.18
C VAL A 126 19.45 3.46 -12.93
N THR A 127 19.95 4.31 -13.82
CA THR A 127 21.20 4.11 -14.55
C THR A 127 22.42 3.92 -13.64
N THR A 128 22.35 4.39 -12.39
CA THR A 128 23.42 4.33 -11.39
C THR A 128 23.17 3.32 -10.27
N CYS A 129 22.03 2.63 -10.26
CA CYS A 129 21.67 1.68 -9.22
C CYS A 129 21.49 0.28 -9.82
N ASP A 130 22.48 -0.59 -9.59
CA ASP A 130 22.45 -1.94 -10.16
C ASP A 130 21.24 -2.76 -9.66
N GLY A 131 20.85 -2.58 -8.40
CA GLY A 131 19.61 -3.17 -7.88
C GLY A 131 18.34 -2.62 -8.54
N ALA A 132 18.35 -1.38 -9.04
CA ALA A 132 17.22 -0.85 -9.81
C ALA A 132 17.19 -1.40 -11.23
N LYS A 133 18.36 -1.61 -11.86
CA LYS A 133 18.45 -2.28 -13.17
C LYS A 133 17.98 -3.73 -13.10
N GLU A 134 18.41 -4.45 -12.07
CA GLU A 134 17.98 -5.83 -11.82
C GLU A 134 16.46 -5.89 -11.58
N ALA A 135 15.93 -4.95 -10.79
CA ALA A 135 14.48 -4.84 -10.61
C ALA A 135 13.75 -4.56 -11.93
N ILE A 136 14.30 -3.73 -12.83
CA ILE A 136 13.71 -3.46 -14.16
C ILE A 136 13.67 -4.74 -14.97
N ASP A 137 14.80 -5.44 -15.08
CA ASP A 137 14.86 -6.68 -15.85
C ASP A 137 13.85 -7.72 -15.33
N LEU A 138 13.73 -7.87 -14.00
CA LEU A 138 12.76 -8.78 -13.39
C LEU A 138 11.31 -8.36 -13.62
N LEU A 139 10.99 -7.07 -13.47
CA LEU A 139 9.63 -6.58 -13.69
C LEU A 139 9.26 -6.59 -15.16
N SER A 140 10.18 -6.24 -16.07
CA SER A 140 9.96 -6.27 -17.51
C SER A 140 9.70 -7.69 -17.99
N LYS A 141 10.40 -8.69 -17.43
CA LYS A 141 10.12 -10.11 -17.70
C LYS A 141 8.74 -10.55 -17.20
N ARG A 142 8.26 -9.97 -16.10
CA ARG A 142 7.00 -10.36 -15.46
C ARG A 142 5.78 -9.67 -16.07
N TYR A 143 5.90 -8.39 -16.40
CA TYR A 143 4.79 -7.54 -16.80
C TYR A 143 4.85 -7.11 -18.27
N GLY A 144 5.97 -7.35 -18.95
CA GLY A 144 6.26 -6.79 -20.27
C GLY A 144 6.96 -5.45 -20.17
N GLU A 145 7.93 -5.20 -21.06
CA GLU A 145 8.74 -3.96 -21.07
C GLU A 145 7.89 -2.69 -21.16
N ASP A 146 6.82 -2.73 -21.96
CA ASP A 146 5.90 -1.59 -22.15
C ASP A 146 5.08 -1.24 -20.91
N ASN A 147 5.02 -2.14 -19.93
CA ASN A 147 4.23 -1.98 -18.70
C ASN A 147 5.08 -1.62 -17.47
N VAL A 148 6.41 -1.47 -17.64
CA VAL A 148 7.32 -1.08 -16.55
C VAL A 148 7.68 0.39 -16.69
N ILE A 149 7.14 1.21 -15.79
CA ILE A 149 7.44 2.64 -15.76
C ILE A 149 8.54 2.90 -14.72
N VAL A 150 9.62 3.53 -15.16
CA VAL A 150 10.71 4.00 -14.31
C VAL A 150 10.47 5.47 -13.95
N LYS A 151 10.35 5.75 -12.65
CA LYS A 151 10.29 7.12 -12.13
C LYS A 151 11.55 7.43 -11.32
N GLU A 152 12.31 8.41 -11.77
CA GLU A 152 13.49 8.94 -11.07
C GLU A 152 13.11 10.16 -10.20
N GLU A 153 13.93 10.46 -9.18
CA GLU A 153 13.79 11.66 -8.33
C GLU A 153 12.44 11.82 -7.60
N ILE A 154 11.91 10.70 -7.11
CA ILE A 154 10.61 10.66 -6.43
C ILE A 154 10.66 11.46 -5.13
N ARG A 155 9.99 12.61 -5.14
CA ARG A 155 9.57 13.32 -3.92
C ARG A 155 8.11 12.97 -3.69
N LEU A 156 7.79 12.46 -2.50
CA LEU A 156 6.40 12.36 -2.08
C LEU A 156 5.88 13.79 -1.94
N LEU A 157 4.76 14.09 -2.59
CA LEU A 157 4.13 15.42 -2.57
C LEU A 157 3.63 15.78 -1.18
#